data_AF-A0A3B9L8A0-F1
#
_entry.id   AF-A0A3B9L8A0-F1
#
_cell.length_a   1.000
_cell.length_b   1.000
_cell.length_c   1.000
_cell.angle_alpha   90.00
_cell.angle_beta   90.00
_cell.angle_gamma   90.00
#
_symmetry.space_group_name_H-M   'P 1'
#
loop_
_entity.id
_entity.type
_entity.pdbx_description
1 polymer ?
#
loop_
_entity_poly.entity_id
_entity_poly.type
_entity_poly.pdbx_seq_one_letter_code
_entity_poly.pdbx_strand_id
1 'polypeptide(L)' 'AQNPDIVFGMVNTETDPEISAYFEVNQIPGILVIREQAGIHAQVGEIGAPAFDEIIKWAREFDMTPVREYYKVQGVQK' A
#
# COMPACT_ATOMS: atom_id res chain seq x y z
N ALA A 1 15.53 0.27 -14.86
CA ALA A 1 15.06 0.55 -13.49
C ALA A 1 14.75 -0.77 -12.81
N GLN A 2 15.04 -0.91 -11.51
CA GLN A 2 14.54 -2.04 -10.73
C GLN A 2 13.04 -1.80 -10.45
N ASN A 3 12.19 -2.81 -10.65
CA ASN A 3 10.72 -2.73 -10.46
C ASN A 3 9.98 -1.72 -11.38
N PRO A 4 10.13 -1.80 -12.72
CA PRO A 4 9.49 -0.87 -13.67
C PRO A 4 7.95 -0.98 -13.71
N ASP A 5 7.39 -2.04 -13.14
CA ASP A 5 5.96 -2.31 -12.99
C ASP A 5 5.32 -1.58 -11.80
N ILE A 6 6.13 -1.01 -10.89
CA ILE A 6 5.68 -0.38 -9.66
C ILE A 6 5.84 1.14 -9.77
N VAL A 7 4.78 1.87 -9.45
CA VAL A 7 4.83 3.32 -9.27
C VAL A 7 5.23 3.62 -7.84
N PHE A 8 6.38 4.27 -7.65
CA PHE A 8 6.81 4.78 -6.36
C PHE A 8 6.36 6.23 -6.21
N GLY A 9 5.59 6.50 -5.16
CA GLY A 9 5.12 7.83 -4.79
C GLY A 9 5.58 8.20 -3.39
N MET A 10 5.82 9.48 -3.16
CA MET A 10 6.09 10.04 -1.85
C MET A 10 5.02 11.07 -1.55
N VAL A 11 4.45 11.02 -0.35
CA VAL A 11 3.40 11.93 0.09
C VAL A 11 3.82 12.53 1.43
N ASN A 12 3.68 13.84 1.57
CA ASN A 12 3.84 14.51 2.86
C ASN A 12 2.46 14.63 3.52
N THR A 13 2.21 13.82 4.55
CA THR A 13 0.94 13.84 5.28
C THR A 13 0.77 15.07 6.17
N GLU A 14 1.84 15.83 6.44
CA GLU A 14 1.75 17.10 7.18
C GLU A 14 1.16 18.22 6.32
N THR A 15 1.38 18.20 5.00
CA THR A 15 0.79 19.17 4.06
C THR A 15 -0.59 18.75 3.57
N ASP A 16 -0.85 17.44 3.56
CA ASP A 16 -2.07 16.83 3.03
C ASP A 16 -2.78 16.00 4.11
N PRO A 17 -3.41 16.65 5.12
CA PRO A 17 -3.97 15.97 6.29
C PRO A 17 -5.14 15.04 5.97
N GLU A 18 -5.83 15.27 4.85
CA GLU A 18 -6.89 14.39 4.36
C GLU A 18 -6.36 13.00 3.99
N ILE A 19 -5.14 12.90 3.49
CA ILE A 19 -4.48 11.64 3.17
C ILE A 19 -4.12 10.91 4.46
N SER A 20 -3.57 11.65 5.44
CA SER A 20 -3.27 11.10 6.77
C SER A 20 -4.51 10.52 7.43
N ALA A 21 -5.64 11.23 7.35
CA ALA A 21 -6.91 10.79 7.92
C ALA A 21 -7.48 9.57 7.18
N TYR A 22 -7.46 9.59 5.84
CA TYR A 22 -8.02 8.50 5.03
C TYR A 22 -7.26 7.18 5.20
N PHE A 23 -5.93 7.24 5.26
CA PHE A 23 -5.07 6.06 5.44
C PHE A 23 -4.69 5.78 6.89
N GLU A 24 -5.28 6.50 7.85
CA GLU A 24 -5.00 6.36 9.29
C GLU A 24 -3.50 6.43 9.63
N VAL A 25 -2.76 7.30 8.93
CA VAL A 25 -1.32 7.49 9.14
C VAL A 25 -1.11 8.25 10.45
N ASN A 26 -0.68 7.52 11.48
CA ASN A 26 -0.44 8.08 12.82
C ASN A 26 1.05 8.32 13.12
N GLN A 27 1.94 7.73 12.32
CA GLN A 27 3.39 7.77 12.50
C GLN A 27 4.08 7.84 11.14
N ILE A 28 5.12 8.68 11.04
CA ILE A 28 5.96 8.84 9.85
C ILE A 28 7.44 8.75 10.23
N PRO A 29 8.33 8.26 9.34
CA PRO A 29 8.06 7.75 8.00
C PRO A 29 7.39 6.36 8.01
N GLY A 30 6.74 6.01 6.90
CA GLY A 30 6.13 4.70 6.70
C GLY A 30 5.93 4.36 5.21
N ILE A 31 5.70 3.09 4.91
CA ILE A 31 5.45 2.58 3.58
C ILE A 31 4.06 1.96 3.54
N LEU A 32 3.28 2.34 2.54
CA LEU A 32 1.99 1.75 2.23
C LEU A 32 2.06 1.10 0.85
N VAL A 33 1.68 -0.17 0.76
CA VAL A 33 1.60 -0.91 -0.51
C VAL A 33 0.15 -0.93 -0.96
N ILE A 34 -0.10 -0.37 -2.13
CA ILE A 34 -1.43 -0.33 -2.74
C ILE A 34 -1.43 -1.18 -4.02
N ARG A 35 -2.39 -2.09 -4.14
CA ARG A 35 -2.60 -2.92 -5.32
C ARG A 35 -4.09 -3.09 -5.57
N GLU A 36 -4.52 -2.90 -6.82
CA GLU A 36 -5.94 -2.99 -7.22
C GLU A 36 -6.86 -2.12 -6.34
N GLN A 37 -6.41 -0.88 -6.07
CA GLN A 37 -7.11 0.10 -5.23
C GLN A 37 -7.28 -0.30 -3.74
N ALA A 38 -6.63 -1.38 -3.30
CA ALA A 38 -6.59 -1.80 -1.91
C ALA A 38 -5.22 -1.56 -1.29
N GLY A 39 -5.19 -1.02 -0.07
CA GLY A 39 -4.01 -1.04 0.78
C GLY A 39 -3.80 -2.46 1.32
N ILE A 40 -2.75 -3.15 0.87
CA ILE A 40 -2.49 -4.55 1.22
C ILE A 40 -1.44 -4.71 2.33
N HIS A 41 -0.64 -3.67 2.56
CA HIS A 41 0.38 -3.68 3.60
C HIS A 41 0.74 -2.26 4.04
N ALA A 42 0.95 -2.07 5.34
CA ALA A 42 1.45 -0.83 5.92
C ALA A 42 2.58 -1.16 6.90
N GLN A 43 3.73 -0.54 6.71
CA GLN A 43 4.91 -0.66 7.57
C GLN A 43 5.27 0.73 8.08
N VAL A 44 5.40 0.87 9.40
CA VAL A 44 5.84 2.11 10.03
C VAL A 44 7.33 2.04 10.36
N GLY A 45 8.03 3.16 10.20
CA GLY A 45 9.44 3.32 10.51
C GLY A 45 10.35 3.17 9.29
N GLU A 46 11.64 3.35 9.54
CA GLU A 46 12.68 3.21 8.51
C GLU A 46 12.91 1.74 8.18
N ILE A 47 13.24 1.48 6.91
CA ILE A 47 13.57 0.13 6.46
C ILE A 47 14.86 0.16 5.63
N GLY A 48 15.66 -0.89 5.75
CA GLY A 48 16.82 -1.09 4.90
C GLY A 48 16.47 -1.68 3.53
N ALA A 49 17.35 -1.50 2.55
CA ALA A 49 17.14 -1.98 1.18
C ALA A 49 16.79 -3.49 1.07
N PRO A 50 17.46 -4.42 1.78
CA PRO A 50 17.11 -5.84 1.69
C PRO A 50 15.69 -6.13 2.19
N ALA A 51 15.25 -5.45 3.24
CA ALA A 51 13.89 -5.61 3.77
C ALA A 51 12.85 -5.03 2.79
N PHE A 52 13.19 -3.95 2.10
CA PHE A 52 12.32 -3.37 1.07
C PHE A 52 12.14 -4.32 -0.12
N ASP A 53 13.22 -4.97 -0.56
CA ASP A 53 13.16 -5.95 -1.65
C ASP A 53 12.24 -7.14 -1.29
N GLU A 54 12.27 -7.60 -0.04
CA GLU A 54 11.37 -8.65 0.44
C GLU A 54 9.91 -8.17 0.52
N ILE A 55 9.64 -6.92 0.93
CA ILE A 55 8.28 -6.34 0.89
C ILE A 55 7.77 -6.31 -0.55
N ILE A 56 8.60 -5.90 -1.50
CA ILE A 56 8.26 -5.86 -2.92
C ILE A 56 7.96 -7.27 -3.45
N LYS A 57 8.79 -8.26 -3.10
CA LYS A 57 8.56 -9.66 -3.47
C LYS A 57 7.24 -10.17 -2.90
N TRP A 58 7.03 -9.97 -1.60
CA TRP A 58 5.79 -10.35 -0.91
C TRP A 58 4.56 -9.69 -1.56
N ALA A 59 4.63 -8.39 -1.91
CA ALA A 59 3.51 -7.67 -2.52
C ALA A 59 3.07 -8.25 -3.87
N ARG A 60 4.02 -8.81 -4.64
CA ARG A 60 3.73 -9.51 -5.89
C ARG A 60 3.09 -10.87 -5.67
N GLU A 61 3.57 -11.61 -4.68
CA GLU A 61 3.11 -12.96 -4.31
C GLU A 61 1.78 -12.95 -3.53
N PHE A 62 1.42 -11.84 -2.89
CA PHE A 62 0.22 -11.71 -2.09
C PHE A 62 -1.05 -12.05 -2.90
N ASP A 63 -1.86 -12.97 -2.36
CA ASP A 63 -3.09 -13.44 -2.99
C ASP A 63 -4.19 -12.37 -2.91
N MET A 64 -4.53 -11.80 -4.07
CA MET A 64 -5.58 -10.80 -4.21
C MET A 64 -6.99 -11.41 -4.35
N THR A 65 -7.14 -12.74 -4.36
CA THR A 65 -8.44 -13.39 -4.50
C THR A 65 -9.46 -12.89 -3.47
N PRO A 66 -9.15 -12.83 -2.15
CA PRO A 66 -10.10 -12.34 -1.16
C PRO A 66 -10.49 -10.87 -1.37
N VAL A 67 -9.52 -10.02 -1.76
CA VAL A 67 -9.74 -8.60 -2.02
C VAL A 67 -10.68 -8.41 -3.22
N ARG A 68 -10.44 -9.14 -4.31
CA ARG A 68 -11.28 -9.11 -5.51
C ARG A 68 -12.69 -9.62 -5.22
N GLU A 69 -12.83 -10.70 -4.46
CA GLU A 69 -14.14 -11.20 -4.05
C GLU A 69 -14.89 -10.19 -3.18
N TYR A 70 -14.22 -9.54 -2.23
CA TYR A 70 -14.80 -8.47 -1.43
C TYR A 70 -15.36 -7.34 -2.33
N TYR A 71 -14.57 -6.85 -3.29
CA TYR A 71 -15.04 -5.81 -4.20
C TYR A 71 -16.16 -6.26 -5.15
N LYS A 72 -16.19 -7.53 -5.58
CA LYS A 72 -17.31 -8.07 -6.35
C LYS A 72 -18.61 -8.04 -5.53
N VAL A 73 -18.57 -8.48 -4.27
CA VAL A 73 -19.75 -8.46 -3.39
C VAL A 73 -20.22 -7.04 -3.10
N GLN A 74 -19.29 -6.10 -2.86
CA GLN A 74 -19.61 -4.69 -2.61
C GLN A 74 -20.09 -3.96 -3.86
N GLY A 75 -19.53 -4.28 -5.04
CA GLY A 75 -19.96 -3.71 -6.32
C GLY A 75 -21.34 -4.18 -6.79
N VAL A 76 -21.84 -5.29 -6.22
CA VAL A 76 -23.21 -5.79 -6.44
C VAL A 76 -24.23 -5.12 -5.49
N GLN A 77 -23.78 -4.40 -4.46
CA GLN A 77 -24.65 -3.69 -3.51
C GLN A 77 -24.92 -2.22 -3.85
N LYS A 78 -24.47 -1.72 -5.01
CA LYS A 78 -24.78 -0.37 -5.50
C LYS A 78 -25.78 -0.38 -6.65
#